data_AF-A0AAV7ZNA5-F1
#
_entry.id   AF-A0AAV7ZNA5-F1
#
_cell.length_a   1.000
_cell.length_b   1.000
_cell.length_c   1.000
_cell.angle_alpha   90.00
_cell.angle_beta   90.00
_cell.angle_gamma   90.00
#
_symmetry.space_group_name_H-M   'P 1'
#
loop_
_entity.id
_entity.type
_entity.pdbx_description
1 polymer ?
#
loop_
_entity_poly.entity_id
_entity_poly.type
_entity_poly.pdbx_seq_one_letter_code
_entity_poly.pdbx_strand_id
1 'polypeptide(L)'
;MNEKQKLETRVDLLKKNLRVELKAYKKLEQRLSEITTKVEENEKNVTKNKKEISKLDSNVKTLESSLSMFLEEEWQSMYNKRKQISSRMEQTGGNNSNHRETQIENNKKQMLVLDKLRHKIEDYFTEKSKSKEQEVYLVETEINDLQQNFKFKIREMDKLIDLEKSKQEENQRRYEITERNYQQSVNEVQNIFLKNEELAKENTQLETLNNKNKETNTHNQKILKQLETQLSSLQRESQTKDYTINQTNKKLLALNVKIGNYCINLGKFTVSFSNTKREQAIEASLLINKNPGTQKIFILIKEGVNEFGREICKKHISNIAEIKITRNSNVDFKIIFKDKSQLFFSSEKRDSIISIIHELIQMTVDHKKKKK
;
A
#
# COMPACT_ATOMS: atom_id res chain seq x y z
N MET A 1 20.31 -0.57 -4.52
CA MET A 1 20.15 -1.32 -3.27
C MET A 1 18.77 -1.96 -3.29
N ASN A 2 18.70 -3.29 -3.27
CA ASN A 2 17.45 -4.05 -3.43
C ASN A 2 16.55 -3.85 -2.19
N GLU A 3 15.21 -3.88 -2.32
CA GLU A 3 14.27 -3.66 -1.20
C GLU A 3 14.52 -4.60 -0.03
N LYS A 4 14.93 -5.84 -0.32
CA LYS A 4 15.36 -6.83 0.67
C LYS A 4 16.49 -6.30 1.58
N GLN A 5 17.51 -5.65 1.02
CA GLN A 5 18.62 -5.07 1.78
C GLN A 5 18.15 -3.90 2.66
N LYS A 6 17.20 -3.08 2.18
CA LYS A 6 16.62 -2.00 2.99
C LYS A 6 15.86 -2.55 4.21
N LEU A 7 15.10 -3.62 4.02
CA LEU A 7 14.37 -4.30 5.09
C LEU A 7 15.32 -4.95 6.10
N GLU A 8 16.35 -5.66 5.64
CA GLU A 8 17.37 -6.26 6.52
C GLU A 8 18.06 -5.20 7.38
N THR A 9 18.45 -4.06 6.79
CA THR A 9 19.08 -2.96 7.54
C THR A 9 18.14 -2.37 8.60
N ARG A 10 16.85 -2.25 8.28
CA ARG A 10 15.84 -1.70 9.20
C ARG A 10 15.54 -2.66 10.35
N VAL A 11 15.49 -3.97 10.08
CA VAL A 11 15.34 -5.02 11.10
C VAL A 11 16.54 -5.03 12.04
N ASP A 12 17.76 -4.89 11.53
CA ASP A 12 18.96 -4.83 12.37
C ASP A 12 19.01 -3.57 13.24
N LEU A 13 18.54 -2.43 12.72
CA LEU A 13 18.40 -1.21 13.51
C LEU A 13 17.39 -1.39 14.65
N LEU A 14 16.23 -2.01 14.37
CA LEU A 14 15.21 -2.30 15.38
C LEU A 14 15.73 -3.28 16.45
N LYS A 15 16.44 -4.33 16.06
CA LYS A 15 17.08 -5.26 17.02
C LYS A 15 18.10 -4.56 17.91
N LYS A 16 18.87 -3.62 17.35
CA LYS A 16 19.84 -2.84 18.11
C LYS A 16 19.15 -1.92 19.11
N ASN A 17 18.09 -1.22 18.70
CA ASN A 17 17.31 -0.34 19.57
C ASN A 17 16.64 -1.15 20.69
N LEU A 18 16.02 -2.28 20.37
CA LEU A 18 15.40 -3.18 21.35
C LEU A 18 16.41 -3.67 22.41
N ARG A 19 17.64 -4.00 21.99
CA ARG A 19 18.71 -4.39 22.94
C ARG A 19 19.13 -3.24 23.87
N VAL A 20 19.13 -2.00 23.38
CA VAL A 20 19.45 -0.83 24.21
C VAL A 20 18.33 -0.56 25.20
N GLU A 21 17.08 -0.60 24.75
CA GLU A 21 15.90 -0.41 25.62
C GLU A 21 15.80 -1.50 26.68
N LEU A 22 16.00 -2.78 26.33
CA LEU A 22 16.04 -3.88 27.30
C LEU A 22 17.13 -3.68 28.37
N LYS A 23 18.29 -3.14 28.01
CA LYS A 23 19.33 -2.80 28.99
C LYS A 23 18.92 -1.65 29.90
N ALA A 24 18.22 -0.64 29.37
CA ALA A 24 17.70 0.46 30.16
C ALA A 24 16.61 -0.01 31.14
N TYR A 25 15.70 -0.87 30.69
CA TYR A 25 14.67 -1.48 31.53
C TYR A 25 15.27 -2.28 32.68
N LYS A 26 16.27 -3.15 32.42
CA LYS A 26 16.95 -3.89 33.49
C LYS A 26 17.61 -2.98 34.53
N LYS A 27 18.18 -1.85 34.12
CA LYS A 27 18.74 -0.85 35.05
C LYS A 27 17.65 -0.16 35.88
N LEU A 28 16.49 0.12 35.29
CA LEU A 28 15.35 0.70 36.01
C LEU A 28 14.77 -0.30 37.02
N GLU A 29 14.64 -1.57 36.63
CA GLU A 29 14.18 -2.65 37.50
C GLU A 29 15.11 -2.85 38.70
N GLN A 30 16.43 -2.83 38.48
CA GLN A 30 17.42 -2.86 39.55
C GLN A 30 17.28 -1.66 40.49
N ARG A 31 17.14 -0.44 39.95
CA ARG A 31 16.94 0.77 40.76
C ARG A 31 15.65 0.74 41.56
N LEU A 32 14.57 0.21 40.99
CA LEU A 32 13.30 0.02 41.71
C LEU A 32 13.48 -0.94 42.89
N SER A 33 14.16 -2.07 42.68
CA SER A 33 14.49 -3.01 43.77
C SER A 33 15.32 -2.35 44.88
N GLU A 34 16.33 -1.55 44.53
CA GLU A 34 17.13 -0.78 45.51
C GLU A 34 16.28 0.26 46.27
N ILE A 35 15.31 0.90 45.61
CA ILE A 35 14.39 1.83 46.26
C ILE A 35 13.44 1.08 47.21
N THR A 36 12.87 -0.04 46.79
CA THR A 36 11.96 -0.85 47.62
C THR A 36 12.64 -1.31 48.90
N THR A 37 13.87 -1.83 48.81
CA THR A 37 14.62 -2.25 50.01
C THR A 37 14.90 -1.09 50.97
N LYS A 38 15.22 0.11 50.47
CA LYS A 38 15.39 1.31 51.31
C LYS A 38 14.08 1.77 51.96
N VAL A 39 12.95 1.64 51.26
CA VAL A 39 11.63 1.97 51.83
C VAL A 39 11.31 1.02 52.98
N GLU A 40 11.51 -0.29 52.80
CA GLU A 40 11.31 -1.28 53.87
C GLU A 40 12.22 -1.03 55.08
N GLU A 41 13.47 -0.64 54.87
CA GLU A 41 14.39 -0.27 55.95
C GLU A 41 13.91 0.99 56.69
N ASN A 42 13.45 2.01 55.96
CA ASN A 42 12.90 3.22 56.53
C ASN A 42 11.61 2.94 57.33
N GLU A 43 10.73 2.06 56.85
CA GLU A 43 9.53 1.65 57.59
C GLU A 43 9.87 0.97 58.92
N LYS A 44 10.90 0.11 58.94
CA LYS A 44 11.41 -0.51 60.17
C LYS A 44 11.95 0.55 61.14
N ASN A 45 12.70 1.53 60.63
CA ASN A 45 13.21 2.63 61.44
C ASN A 45 12.08 3.51 62.01
N VAL A 46 11.06 3.81 61.21
CA VAL A 46 9.87 4.56 61.67
C VAL A 46 9.13 3.79 62.77
N THR A 47 8.95 2.48 62.63
CA THR A 47 8.31 1.67 63.67
C THR A 47 9.15 1.61 64.95
N LYS A 48 10.48 1.53 64.84
CA LYS A 48 11.38 1.61 66.00
C LYS A 48 11.26 2.97 66.71
N ASN A 49 11.33 4.07 65.96
CA ASN A 49 11.20 5.42 66.52
C ASN A 49 9.83 5.64 67.18
N LYS A 50 8.74 5.12 66.61
CA LYS A 50 7.41 5.17 67.24
C LYS A 50 7.38 4.47 68.60
N LYS A 51 8.06 3.32 68.73
CA LYS A 51 8.16 2.60 70.01
C LYS A 51 8.98 3.40 71.03
N GLU A 52 10.09 4.01 70.62
CA GLU A 52 10.90 4.85 71.48
C GLU A 52 10.14 6.09 71.96
N ILE A 53 9.41 6.76 71.07
CA ILE A 53 8.53 7.89 71.43
C ILE A 53 7.46 7.46 72.43
N SER A 54 6.81 6.32 72.22
CA SER A 54 5.81 5.81 73.18
C SER A 54 6.41 5.51 74.55
N LYS A 55 7.67 5.03 74.59
CA LYS A 55 8.38 4.79 75.85
C LYS A 55 8.72 6.11 76.55
N LEU A 56 9.20 7.10 75.80
CA LEU A 56 9.46 8.44 76.33
C LEU A 56 8.19 9.09 76.89
N ASP A 57 7.06 8.99 76.19
CA ASP A 57 5.76 9.50 76.66
C ASP A 57 5.33 8.85 77.98
N SER A 58 5.52 7.53 78.12
CA SER A 58 5.24 6.84 79.38
C SER A 58 6.15 7.28 80.53
N ASN A 59 7.43 7.55 80.25
CA ASN A 59 8.37 8.06 81.24
C ASN A 59 8.00 9.48 81.67
N VAL A 60 7.63 10.35 80.73
CA VAL A 60 7.18 11.72 81.02
C VAL A 60 5.96 11.69 81.94
N LYS A 61 4.94 10.90 81.61
CA LYS A 61 3.74 10.74 82.48
C LYS A 61 4.07 10.24 83.87
N THR A 62 5.03 9.33 84.00
CA THR A 62 5.48 8.80 85.29
C THR A 62 6.17 9.89 86.11
N LEU A 63 7.03 10.70 85.46
CA LEU A 63 7.70 11.82 86.10
C LEU A 63 6.71 12.92 86.51
N GLU A 64 5.74 13.25 85.66
CA GLU A 64 4.66 14.20 85.99
C GLU A 64 3.88 13.74 87.22
N SER A 65 3.46 12.46 87.25
CA SER A 65 2.76 11.88 88.40
C SER A 65 3.60 11.92 89.67
N SER A 66 4.90 11.61 89.57
CA SER A 66 5.82 11.64 90.72
C SER A 66 6.02 13.06 91.24
N LEU A 67 6.11 14.04 90.35
CA LEU A 67 6.23 15.45 90.70
C LEU A 67 4.96 15.97 91.39
N SER A 68 3.77 15.60 90.88
CA SER A 68 2.50 15.96 91.51
C SER A 68 2.37 15.39 92.92
N MET A 69 2.74 14.13 93.14
CA MET A 69 2.75 13.53 94.48
C MET A 69 3.70 14.26 95.43
N PHE A 70 4.92 14.55 94.99
CA PHE A 70 5.90 15.28 95.79
C PHE A 70 5.40 16.67 96.20
N LEU A 71 4.80 17.42 95.27
CA LEU A 71 4.25 18.74 95.55
C LEU A 71 3.09 18.70 96.55
N GLU A 72 2.22 17.69 96.47
CA GLU A 72 1.12 17.47 97.41
C GLU A 72 1.62 17.14 98.82
N GLU A 73 2.62 16.25 98.94
CA GLU A 73 3.23 15.88 100.22
C GLU A 73 3.90 17.08 100.92
N GLU A 74 4.66 17.89 100.17
CA GLU A 74 5.28 19.11 100.67
C GLU A 74 4.23 20.14 101.13
N TRP A 75 3.17 20.32 100.35
CA TRP A 75 2.08 21.24 100.70
C TRP A 75 1.37 20.81 102.00
N GLN A 76 1.07 19.51 102.15
CA GLN A 76 0.44 18.99 103.37
C GLN A 76 1.37 19.08 104.60
N SER A 77 2.67 18.85 104.44
CA SER A 77 3.64 19.02 105.54
C SER A 77 3.69 20.46 106.04
N MET A 78 3.75 21.42 105.11
CA MET A 78 3.72 22.85 105.43
C MET A 78 2.42 23.26 106.13
N TYR A 79 1.27 22.78 105.63
CA TYR A 79 -0.04 23.04 106.23
C TYR A 79 -0.12 22.51 107.68
N ASN A 80 0.33 21.28 107.92
CA ASN A 80 0.32 20.65 109.24
C ASN A 80 1.26 21.34 110.24
N LYS A 81 2.46 21.74 109.80
CA LYS A 81 3.39 22.53 110.63
C LYS A 81 2.76 23.85 111.07
N ARG A 82 2.08 24.55 110.14
CA ARG A 82 1.38 25.81 110.45
C ARG A 82 0.28 25.63 111.50
N LYS A 83 -0.51 24.56 111.37
CA LYS A 83 -1.59 24.22 112.33
C LYS A 83 -1.06 23.96 113.75
N GLN A 84 0.03 23.21 113.88
CA GLN A 84 0.65 22.92 115.18
C GLN A 84 1.20 24.17 115.89
N ILE A 85 1.76 25.11 115.12
CA ILE A 85 2.26 26.39 115.67
C ILE A 85 1.09 27.20 116.25
N SER A 86 -0.03 27.29 115.52
CA SER A 86 -1.23 27.99 116.01
C SER A 86 -1.78 27.38 117.30
N SER A 87 -1.86 26.04 117.39
CA SER A 87 -2.38 25.36 118.60
C SER A 87 -1.49 25.53 119.84
N ARG A 88 -0.17 25.68 119.68
CA ARG A 88 0.74 25.93 120.80
C ARG A 88 0.63 27.34 121.37
N MET A 89 0.33 28.34 120.53
CA MET A 89 0.12 29.72 121.00
C MET A 89 -1.15 29.87 121.85
N GLU A 90 -2.17 29.05 121.62
CA GLU A 90 -3.43 29.08 122.39
C GLU A 90 -3.31 28.44 123.79
N GLN A 91 -2.36 27.52 124.01
CA GLN A 91 -2.21 26.79 125.28
C GLN A 91 -1.33 27.50 126.32
N THR A 92 -0.49 28.46 125.92
CA THR A 92 0.37 29.21 126.85
C THR A 92 -0.27 30.53 127.29
N GLY A 93 -1.43 30.43 127.94
CA GLY A 93 -2.10 31.55 128.62
C GLY A 93 -2.12 31.36 130.13
N GLY A 94 -1.12 31.90 130.86
CA GLY A 94 -1.13 31.86 132.33
C GLY A 94 0.08 32.49 133.05
N ASN A 95 -0.12 33.72 133.54
CA ASN A 95 0.46 34.42 134.71
C ASN A 95 1.93 34.21 135.15
N ASN A 96 2.79 35.21 134.89
CA ASN A 96 3.79 35.71 135.85
C ASN A 96 4.44 37.00 135.32
N SER A 97 4.25 38.17 135.96
CA SER A 97 4.54 39.50 135.38
C SER A 97 6.03 39.89 135.30
N ASN A 98 6.91 39.39 136.17
CA ASN A 98 8.36 39.70 136.08
C ASN A 98 9.17 38.63 135.34
N HIS A 99 8.66 37.39 135.25
CA HIS A 99 9.16 36.43 134.27
C HIS A 99 8.62 36.76 132.87
N ARG A 100 7.44 37.39 132.78
CA ARG A 100 6.86 37.88 131.53
C ARG A 100 7.75 38.86 130.82
N GLU A 101 8.40 39.83 131.44
CA GLU A 101 9.22 40.79 130.67
C GLU A 101 10.46 40.14 130.05
N THR A 102 11.20 39.32 130.81
CA THR A 102 12.36 38.59 130.28
C THR A 102 11.94 37.51 129.27
N GLN A 103 10.78 36.87 129.49
CA GLN A 103 10.21 35.89 128.58
C GLN A 103 9.56 36.54 127.35
N ILE A 104 8.98 37.74 127.46
CA ILE A 104 8.49 38.56 126.35
C ILE A 104 9.67 39.06 125.52
N GLU A 105 10.78 39.45 126.14
CA GLU A 105 11.97 39.88 125.41
C GLU A 105 12.68 38.69 124.74
N ASN A 106 12.79 37.54 125.41
CA ASN A 106 13.26 36.31 124.78
C ASN A 106 12.29 35.82 123.69
N ASN A 107 10.98 35.92 123.89
CA ASN A 107 9.99 35.60 122.86
C ASN A 107 10.04 36.59 121.70
N LYS A 108 10.33 37.88 121.93
CA LYS A 108 10.58 38.88 120.87
C LYS A 108 11.85 38.56 120.10
N LYS A 109 12.92 38.16 120.77
CA LYS A 109 14.17 37.70 120.11
C LYS A 109 13.96 36.41 119.33
N GLN A 110 13.22 35.45 119.88
CA GLN A 110 12.85 34.21 119.20
C GLN A 110 11.91 34.47 118.01
N MET A 111 10.93 35.36 118.15
CA MET A 111 10.08 35.84 117.05
C MET A 111 10.91 36.50 115.96
N LEU A 112 11.86 37.36 116.30
CA LEU A 112 12.74 37.99 115.32
C LEU A 112 13.64 36.97 114.58
N VAL A 113 14.09 35.93 115.28
CA VAL A 113 14.84 34.81 114.66
C VAL A 113 13.93 33.98 113.77
N LEU A 114 12.70 33.70 114.20
CA LEU A 114 11.70 32.97 113.42
C LEU A 114 11.25 33.77 112.19
N ASP A 115 11.09 35.09 112.29
CA ASP A 115 10.76 35.98 111.17
C ASP A 115 11.93 36.05 110.17
N LYS A 116 13.18 36.11 110.64
CA LYS A 116 14.36 36.02 109.77
C LYS A 116 14.48 34.66 109.09
N LEU A 117 14.17 33.56 109.78
CA LEU A 117 14.14 32.22 109.20
C LEU A 117 13.00 32.07 108.20
N ARG A 118 11.83 32.62 108.52
CA ARG A 118 10.67 32.64 107.63
C ARG A 118 11.00 33.40 106.34
N HIS A 119 11.60 34.59 106.43
CA HIS A 119 12.01 35.33 105.23
C HIS A 119 13.06 34.57 104.43
N LYS A 120 14.07 33.95 105.07
CA LYS A 120 15.04 33.10 104.33
C LYS A 120 14.39 31.90 103.63
N ILE A 121 13.36 31.30 104.24
CA ILE A 121 12.62 30.19 103.65
C ILE A 121 11.75 30.70 102.49
N GLU A 122 11.06 31.82 102.66
CA GLU A 122 10.29 32.48 101.60
C GLU A 122 11.18 32.89 100.41
N ASP A 123 12.34 33.46 100.67
CA ASP A 123 13.34 33.81 99.66
C ASP A 123 13.84 32.56 98.92
N TYR A 124 14.18 31.49 99.65
CA TYR A 124 14.61 30.22 99.05
C TYR A 124 13.53 29.57 98.17
N PHE A 125 12.27 29.55 98.62
CA PHE A 125 11.17 29.02 97.79
C PHE A 125 10.88 29.91 96.58
N THR A 126 11.00 31.23 96.72
CA THR A 126 10.81 32.17 95.62
C THR A 126 11.90 32.04 94.57
N GLU A 127 13.17 31.94 94.98
CA GLU A 127 14.30 31.70 94.07
C GLU A 127 14.20 30.34 93.39
N LYS A 128 13.83 29.29 94.14
CA LYS A 128 13.66 27.94 93.58
C LYS A 128 12.48 27.85 92.60
N SER A 129 11.38 28.58 92.86
CA SER A 129 10.25 28.68 91.90
C SER A 129 10.70 29.38 90.62
N LYS A 130 11.40 30.52 90.72
CA LYS A 130 11.95 31.24 89.56
C LYS A 130 12.92 30.39 88.74
N SER A 131 13.80 29.63 89.42
CA SER A 131 14.72 28.71 88.74
C SER A 131 13.98 27.60 88.00
N LYS A 132 12.94 27.01 88.60
CA LYS A 132 12.12 25.99 87.95
C LYS A 132 11.29 26.54 86.80
N GLU A 133 10.73 27.75 86.93
CA GLU A 133 10.02 28.43 85.84
C GLU A 133 10.95 28.67 84.63
N GLN A 134 12.21 29.05 84.88
CA GLN A 134 13.20 29.19 83.83
C GLN A 134 13.57 27.86 83.17
N GLU A 135 13.73 26.78 83.96
CA GLU A 135 13.96 25.44 83.42
C GLU A 135 12.79 24.95 82.56
N VAL A 136 11.54 25.14 83.02
CA VAL A 136 10.34 24.79 82.25
C VAL A 136 10.27 25.60 80.95
N TYR A 137 10.53 26.90 81.00
CA TYR A 137 10.55 27.76 79.81
C TYR A 137 11.61 27.32 78.77
N LEU A 138 12.80 26.91 79.23
CA LEU A 138 13.85 26.39 78.35
C LEU A 138 13.43 25.06 77.70
N VAL A 139 12.82 24.16 78.46
CA VAL A 139 12.32 22.89 77.91
C VAL A 139 11.18 23.13 76.91
N GLU A 140 10.25 24.04 77.20
CA GLU A 140 9.16 24.40 76.28
C GLU A 140 9.67 25.03 74.98
N THR A 141 10.73 25.84 75.04
CA THR A 141 11.36 26.43 73.85
C THR A 141 12.08 25.38 73.01
N GLU A 142 12.84 24.46 73.62
CA GLU A 142 13.46 23.34 72.91
C GLU A 142 12.42 22.40 72.25
N ILE A 143 11.32 22.11 72.95
CA ILE A 143 10.22 21.30 72.39
C ILE A 143 9.57 22.03 71.21
N ASN A 144 9.32 23.33 71.32
CA ASN A 144 8.75 24.12 70.23
C ASN A 144 9.65 24.14 69.00
N ASP A 145 10.96 24.28 69.17
CA ASP A 145 11.93 24.25 68.07
C ASP A 145 11.98 22.88 67.40
N LEU A 146 11.95 21.80 68.18
CA LEU A 146 11.85 20.43 67.65
C LEU A 146 10.55 20.24 66.86
N GLN A 147 9.41 20.70 67.38
CA GLN A 147 8.13 20.61 66.69
C GLN A 147 8.11 21.39 65.37
N GLN A 148 8.70 22.59 65.33
CA GLN A 148 8.82 23.37 64.09
C GLN A 148 9.72 22.66 63.07
N ASN A 149 10.85 22.10 63.52
CA ASN A 149 11.73 21.30 62.66
C ASN A 149 11.03 20.05 62.11
N PHE A 150 10.25 19.34 62.93
CA PHE A 150 9.47 18.20 62.47
C PHE A 150 8.40 18.60 61.46
N LYS A 151 7.65 19.69 61.72
CA LYS A 151 6.66 20.23 60.78
C LYS A 151 7.30 20.62 59.44
N PHE A 152 8.49 21.21 59.47
CA PHE A 152 9.24 21.55 58.27
C PHE A 152 9.65 20.30 57.49
N LYS A 153 10.22 19.29 58.16
CA LYS A 153 10.62 18.03 57.53
C LYS A 153 9.44 17.26 56.94
N ILE A 154 8.29 17.26 57.60
CA ILE A 154 7.06 16.64 57.07
C ILE A 154 6.66 17.34 55.77
N ARG A 155 6.65 18.68 55.73
CA ARG A 155 6.34 19.42 54.49
C ARG A 155 7.34 19.15 53.35
N GLU A 156 8.62 18.99 53.66
CA GLU A 156 9.61 18.60 52.66
C GLU A 156 9.38 17.17 52.15
N MET A 157 9.03 16.24 53.02
CA MET A 157 8.66 14.87 52.63
C MET A 157 7.41 14.87 51.73
N ASP A 158 6.38 15.63 52.07
CA ASP A 158 5.16 15.74 51.25
C ASP A 158 5.49 16.24 49.83
N LYS A 159 6.34 17.26 49.69
CA LYS A 159 6.80 17.74 48.38
C LYS A 159 7.55 16.67 47.58
N LEU A 160 8.37 15.86 48.25
CA LEU A 160 9.08 14.76 47.60
C LEU A 160 8.13 13.65 47.14
N ILE A 161 7.11 13.33 47.96
CA ILE A 161 6.07 12.36 47.62
C ILE A 161 5.28 12.84 46.40
N ASP A 162 4.87 14.11 46.36
CA ASP A 162 4.11 14.67 45.24
C ASP A 162 4.94 14.71 43.95
N LEU A 163 6.23 15.06 44.06
CA LEU A 163 7.14 15.01 42.91
C LEU A 163 7.30 13.58 42.38
N GLU A 164 7.40 12.59 43.27
CA GLU A 164 7.56 11.20 42.87
C GLU A 164 6.27 10.64 42.25
N LYS A 165 5.09 10.99 42.78
CA LYS A 165 3.80 10.68 42.16
C LYS A 165 3.71 11.28 40.75
N SER A 166 4.10 12.54 40.57
CA SER A 166 4.07 13.19 39.26
C SER A 166 4.98 12.50 38.25
N LYS A 167 6.20 12.09 38.66
CA LYS A 167 7.09 11.29 37.82
C LYS A 167 6.51 9.92 37.49
N GLN A 168 5.85 9.27 38.45
CA GLN A 168 5.21 7.98 38.23
C GLN A 168 4.07 8.10 37.21
N GLU A 169 3.24 9.14 37.31
CA GLU A 169 2.19 9.44 36.32
C GLU A 169 2.75 9.76 34.93
N GLU A 170 3.86 10.51 34.85
CA GLU A 170 4.54 10.78 33.59
C GLU A 170 5.08 9.48 32.97
N ASN A 171 5.74 8.64 33.77
CA ASN A 171 6.25 7.35 33.32
C ASN A 171 5.14 6.42 32.84
N GLN A 172 4.00 6.40 33.54
CA GLN A 172 2.84 5.62 33.13
C GLN A 172 2.28 6.10 31.78
N ARG A 173 2.12 7.42 31.59
CA ARG A 173 1.72 7.99 30.29
C ARG A 173 2.69 7.63 29.17
N ARG A 174 4.00 7.68 29.43
CA ARG A 174 5.03 7.28 28.45
C ARG A 174 4.96 5.80 28.12
N TYR A 175 4.69 4.94 29.11
CA TYR A 175 4.49 3.51 28.90
C TYR A 175 3.27 3.26 28.02
N GLU A 176 2.11 3.87 28.31
CA GLU A 176 0.89 3.72 27.51
C GLU A 176 1.08 4.13 26.05
N ILE A 177 1.79 5.25 25.81
CA ILE A 177 2.12 5.70 24.45
C ILE A 177 3.01 4.66 23.75
N THR A 178 4.01 4.15 24.45
CA THR A 178 4.94 3.16 23.91
C THR A 178 4.22 1.85 23.58
N GLU A 179 3.32 1.40 24.45
CA GLU A 179 2.50 0.21 24.24
C GLU A 179 1.57 0.37 23.03
N ARG A 180 0.90 1.52 22.87
CA ARG A 180 0.09 1.80 21.67
C ARG A 180 0.93 1.75 20.39
N ASN A 181 2.11 2.38 20.39
CA ASN A 181 3.00 2.39 19.24
C ASN A 181 3.50 0.97 18.89
N TYR A 182 3.78 0.16 19.91
CA TYR A 182 4.15 -1.24 19.73
C TYR A 182 3.00 -2.03 19.09
N GLN A 183 1.77 -1.91 19.60
CA GLN A 183 0.61 -2.59 19.03
C GLN A 183 0.33 -2.16 17.59
N GLN A 184 0.45 -0.86 17.27
CA GLN A 184 0.34 -0.37 15.89
C GLN A 184 1.40 -1.02 14.98
N SER A 185 2.65 -1.08 15.42
CA SER A 185 3.74 -1.69 14.66
C SER A 185 3.50 -3.19 14.42
N VAL A 186 2.98 -3.92 15.41
CA VAL A 186 2.60 -5.33 15.26
C VAL A 186 1.50 -5.48 14.20
N ASN A 187 0.45 -4.66 14.26
CA ASN A 187 -0.63 -4.69 13.28
C ASN A 187 -0.13 -4.36 11.86
N GLU A 188 0.78 -3.39 11.71
CA GLU A 188 1.39 -3.07 10.41
C GLU A 188 2.18 -4.26 9.84
N VAL A 189 3.00 -4.92 10.67
CA VAL A 189 3.76 -6.11 10.25
C VAL A 189 2.82 -7.25 9.83
N GLN A 190 1.72 -7.44 10.57
CA GLN A 190 0.74 -8.48 10.28
C GLN A 190 0.00 -8.21 8.96
N ASN A 191 -0.35 -6.94 8.69
CA ASN A 191 -0.92 -6.52 7.42
C ASN A 191 0.05 -6.71 6.25
N ILE A 192 1.34 -6.41 6.43
CA ILE A 192 2.37 -6.67 5.42
C ILE A 192 2.48 -8.17 5.14
N PHE A 193 2.44 -9.01 6.18
CA PHE A 193 2.50 -10.46 6.03
C PHE A 193 1.32 -10.99 5.19
N LEU A 194 0.09 -10.58 5.51
CA LEU A 194 -1.12 -10.95 4.76
C LEU A 194 -1.02 -10.50 3.29
N LYS A 195 -0.58 -9.27 3.05
CA LYS A 195 -0.41 -8.75 1.68
C LYS A 195 0.66 -9.52 0.89
N ASN A 196 1.73 -9.95 1.55
CA ASN A 196 2.76 -10.78 0.92
C ASN A 196 2.25 -12.19 0.58
N GLU A 197 1.38 -12.78 1.40
CA GLU A 197 0.70 -14.04 1.04
C GLU A 197 -0.20 -13.89 -0.19
N GLU A 198 -0.93 -12.79 -0.29
CA GLU A 198 -1.76 -12.50 -1.48
C GLU A 198 -0.90 -12.35 -2.74
N LEU A 199 0.20 -11.58 -2.66
CA LEU A 199 1.16 -11.44 -3.76
C LEU A 199 1.82 -12.76 -4.13
N ALA A 200 2.10 -13.65 -3.17
CA ALA A 200 2.64 -14.97 -3.44
C ALA A 200 1.63 -15.84 -4.22
N LYS A 201 0.34 -15.77 -3.87
CA LYS A 201 -0.76 -16.44 -4.61
C LYS A 201 -0.90 -15.87 -6.03
N GLU A 202 -0.82 -14.55 -6.18
CA GLU A 202 -0.89 -13.90 -7.49
C GLU A 202 0.29 -14.29 -8.38
N ASN A 203 1.52 -14.33 -7.83
CA ASN A 203 2.71 -14.78 -8.54
C ASN A 203 2.61 -16.24 -8.99
N THR A 204 2.09 -17.13 -8.15
CA THR A 204 1.88 -18.54 -8.55
C THR A 204 0.82 -18.65 -9.65
N GLN A 205 -0.24 -17.86 -9.62
CA GLN A 205 -1.21 -17.81 -10.71
C GLN A 205 -0.57 -17.30 -12.01
N LEU A 206 0.23 -16.24 -11.95
CA LEU A 206 0.98 -15.69 -13.08
C LEU A 206 1.96 -16.70 -13.69
N GLU A 207 2.71 -17.44 -12.86
CA GLU A 207 3.59 -18.52 -13.33
C GLU A 207 2.79 -19.63 -14.04
N THR A 208 1.65 -20.02 -13.47
CA THR A 208 0.76 -21.02 -14.08
C THR A 208 0.24 -20.55 -15.44
N LEU A 209 -0.14 -19.27 -15.54
CA LEU A 209 -0.63 -18.65 -16.77
C LEU A 209 0.49 -18.56 -17.82
N ASN A 210 1.70 -18.19 -17.42
CA ASN A 210 2.88 -18.17 -18.28
C ASN A 210 3.23 -19.56 -18.81
N ASN A 211 3.15 -20.60 -17.99
CA ASN A 211 3.40 -21.98 -18.42
C ASN A 211 2.34 -22.44 -19.44
N LYS A 212 1.05 -22.18 -19.17
CA LYS A 212 -0.03 -22.44 -20.16
C LYS A 212 0.20 -21.68 -21.47
N ASN A 213 0.67 -20.44 -21.40
CA ASN A 213 0.93 -19.64 -22.59
C ASN A 213 2.13 -20.17 -23.39
N LYS A 214 3.19 -20.65 -22.72
CA LYS A 214 4.30 -21.36 -23.37
C LYS A 214 3.84 -22.64 -24.04
N GLU A 215 3.03 -23.47 -23.37
CA GLU A 215 2.46 -24.69 -23.95
C GLU A 215 1.62 -24.37 -25.18
N THR A 216 0.76 -23.35 -25.09
CA THR A 216 -0.09 -22.88 -26.20
C THR A 216 0.76 -22.40 -27.38
N ASN A 217 1.80 -21.61 -27.13
CA ASN A 217 2.73 -21.18 -28.18
C ASN A 217 3.46 -22.36 -28.82
N THR A 218 3.86 -23.35 -28.03
CA THR A 218 4.52 -24.56 -28.54
C THR A 218 3.57 -25.38 -29.41
N HIS A 219 2.29 -25.46 -29.01
CA HIS A 219 1.24 -26.11 -29.81
C HIS A 219 0.95 -25.36 -31.11
N ASN A 220 0.81 -24.03 -31.04
CA ASN A 220 0.60 -23.18 -32.21
C ASN A 220 1.77 -23.28 -33.21
N GLN A 221 3.01 -23.35 -32.73
CA GLN A 221 4.18 -23.60 -33.59
C GLN A 221 4.11 -24.97 -34.29
N LYS A 222 3.62 -26.02 -33.61
CA LYS A 222 3.41 -27.33 -34.24
C LYS A 222 2.32 -27.26 -35.32
N ILE A 223 1.20 -26.59 -35.04
CA ILE A 223 0.11 -26.38 -36.01
C ILE A 223 0.64 -25.61 -37.23
N LEU A 224 1.37 -24.52 -37.03
CA LEU A 224 1.97 -23.73 -38.11
C LEU A 224 2.84 -24.59 -39.02
N LYS A 225 3.74 -25.41 -38.46
CA LYS A 225 4.57 -26.33 -39.26
C LYS A 225 3.73 -27.35 -40.04
N GLN A 226 2.65 -27.86 -39.46
CA GLN A 226 1.73 -28.77 -40.15
C GLN A 226 1.04 -28.07 -41.32
N LEU A 227 0.54 -26.85 -41.11
CA LEU A 227 -0.10 -26.04 -42.15
C LEU A 227 0.88 -25.68 -43.27
N GLU A 228 2.11 -25.29 -42.95
CA GLU A 228 3.17 -25.02 -43.94
C GLU A 228 3.48 -26.26 -44.80
N THR A 229 3.50 -27.44 -44.18
CA THR A 229 3.71 -28.71 -44.88
C THR A 229 2.54 -29.03 -45.82
N GLN A 230 1.30 -28.86 -45.35
CA GLN A 230 0.11 -29.03 -46.18
C GLN A 230 0.07 -28.04 -47.35
N LEU A 231 0.38 -26.77 -47.10
CA LEU A 231 0.39 -25.72 -48.13
C LEU A 231 1.46 -26.00 -49.20
N SER A 232 2.65 -26.44 -48.78
CA SER A 232 3.70 -26.88 -49.70
C SER A 232 3.28 -28.08 -50.55
N SER A 233 2.54 -29.03 -49.97
CA SER A 233 2.02 -30.19 -50.71
C SER A 233 0.97 -29.79 -51.76
N LEU A 234 0.05 -28.90 -51.40
CA LEU A 234 -0.98 -28.37 -52.30
C LEU A 234 -0.36 -27.54 -53.43
N GLN A 235 0.68 -26.74 -53.14
CA GLN A 235 1.40 -25.99 -54.17
C GLN A 235 2.06 -26.91 -55.21
N ARG A 236 2.69 -28.01 -54.77
CA ARG A 236 3.25 -29.02 -55.70
C ARG A 236 2.16 -29.69 -56.51
N GLU A 237 1.03 -30.02 -55.90
CA GLU A 237 -0.11 -30.61 -56.60
C GLU A 237 -0.67 -29.65 -57.66
N SER A 238 -0.83 -28.37 -57.32
CA SER A 238 -1.24 -27.32 -58.27
C SER A 238 -0.28 -27.21 -59.45
N GLN A 239 1.03 -27.11 -59.19
CA GLN A 239 2.05 -27.05 -60.24
C GLN A 239 2.00 -28.27 -61.16
N THR A 240 1.75 -29.46 -60.60
CA THR A 240 1.61 -30.70 -61.37
C THR A 240 0.36 -30.69 -62.24
N LYS A 241 -0.76 -30.17 -61.72
CA LYS A 241 -2.00 -29.98 -62.49
C LYS A 241 -1.80 -28.96 -63.60
N ASP A 242 -1.18 -27.81 -63.34
CA ASP A 242 -0.88 -26.78 -64.35
C ASP A 242 0.02 -27.31 -65.47
N TYR A 243 1.03 -28.10 -65.13
CA TYR A 243 1.87 -28.79 -66.10
C TYR A 243 1.04 -29.74 -66.99
N THR A 244 0.14 -30.52 -66.39
CA THR A 244 -0.74 -31.45 -67.09
C THR A 244 -1.72 -30.72 -68.02
N ILE A 245 -2.31 -29.62 -67.55
CA ILE A 245 -3.19 -28.75 -68.35
C ILE A 245 -2.42 -28.21 -69.56
N ASN A 246 -1.21 -27.67 -69.35
CA ASN A 246 -0.38 -27.16 -70.45
C ASN A 246 0.00 -28.23 -71.47
N GLN A 247 0.32 -29.43 -71.04
CA GLN A 247 0.58 -30.57 -71.94
C GLN A 247 -0.67 -30.95 -72.74
N THR A 248 -1.83 -30.95 -72.10
CA THR A 248 -3.11 -31.29 -72.72
C THR A 248 -3.52 -30.23 -73.75
N ASN A 249 -3.38 -28.94 -73.41
CA ASN A 249 -3.61 -27.82 -74.32
C ASN A 249 -2.69 -27.87 -75.54
N LYS A 250 -1.41 -28.21 -75.36
CA LYS A 250 -0.48 -28.42 -76.49
C LYS A 250 -0.93 -29.56 -77.40
N LYS A 251 -1.41 -30.68 -76.84
CA LYS A 251 -1.94 -31.81 -77.62
C LYS A 251 -3.23 -31.44 -78.36
N LEU A 252 -4.13 -30.69 -77.72
CA LEU A 252 -5.37 -30.18 -78.31
C LEU A 252 -5.09 -29.21 -79.48
N LEU A 253 -4.13 -28.30 -79.31
CA LEU A 253 -3.64 -27.42 -80.37
C LEU A 253 -3.08 -28.23 -81.55
N ALA A 254 -2.26 -29.26 -81.28
CA ALA A 254 -1.71 -30.13 -82.32
C ALA A 254 -2.79 -30.94 -83.05
N LEU A 255 -3.87 -31.33 -82.36
CA LEU A 255 -5.03 -32.01 -82.95
C LEU A 255 -5.86 -31.07 -83.81
N ASN A 256 -6.11 -29.84 -83.34
CA ASN A 256 -6.80 -28.81 -84.12
C ASN A 256 -6.04 -28.47 -85.41
N VAL A 257 -4.70 -28.49 -85.41
CA VAL A 257 -3.88 -28.23 -86.60
C VAL A 257 -3.96 -29.35 -87.66
N LYS A 258 -4.33 -30.58 -87.29
CA LYS A 258 -4.38 -31.74 -88.20
C LYS A 258 -5.72 -31.92 -88.94
N ILE A 259 -6.81 -31.32 -88.48
CA ILE A 259 -8.13 -31.48 -89.11
C ILE A 259 -8.39 -30.25 -89.99
N GLY A 260 -8.04 -30.37 -91.27
CA GLY A 260 -7.96 -29.28 -92.24
C GLY A 260 -9.28 -28.71 -92.75
N ASN A 261 -10.16 -28.21 -91.88
CA ASN A 261 -11.23 -27.27 -92.22
C ASN A 261 -11.61 -26.45 -90.98
N TYR A 262 -11.03 -25.26 -90.82
CA TYR A 262 -11.46 -24.32 -89.79
C TYR A 262 -12.69 -23.58 -90.31
N CYS A 263 -13.88 -23.99 -89.87
CA CYS A 263 -15.05 -23.13 -89.82
C CYS A 263 -15.19 -22.70 -88.36
N ILE A 264 -14.75 -21.48 -88.05
CA ILE A 264 -14.98 -20.90 -86.72
C ILE A 264 -16.18 -19.98 -86.85
N ASN A 265 -17.29 -20.37 -86.24
CA ASN A 265 -18.48 -19.55 -86.12
C ASN A 265 -18.28 -18.57 -84.96
N LEU A 266 -18.14 -17.28 -85.30
CA LEU A 266 -17.84 -16.22 -84.33
C LEU A 266 -19.11 -15.63 -83.70
N GLY A 267 -20.28 -16.24 -83.94
CA GLY A 267 -21.56 -15.87 -83.34
C GLY A 267 -22.38 -14.91 -84.20
N LYS A 268 -23.56 -14.56 -83.67
CA LYS A 268 -24.56 -13.70 -84.29
C LYS A 268 -24.34 -12.25 -83.88
N PHE A 269 -24.53 -11.34 -84.81
CA PHE A 269 -24.43 -9.90 -84.59
C PHE A 269 -25.27 -9.16 -85.63
N THR A 270 -25.56 -7.90 -85.35
CA THR A 270 -26.24 -7.03 -86.32
C THR A 270 -25.21 -6.33 -87.19
N VAL A 271 -25.40 -6.36 -88.52
CA VAL A 271 -24.57 -5.63 -89.49
C VAL A 271 -25.34 -4.48 -90.13
N SER A 272 -24.66 -3.37 -90.35
CA SER A 272 -25.14 -2.27 -91.19
C SER A 272 -24.14 -1.94 -92.30
N PHE A 273 -24.65 -1.58 -93.48
CA PHE A 273 -23.86 -1.29 -94.70
C PHE A 273 -23.91 0.20 -95.03
N SER A 274 -22.74 0.83 -95.26
CA SER A 274 -22.67 2.27 -95.58
C SER A 274 -23.13 2.64 -97.00
N ASN A 275 -23.20 1.68 -97.92
CA ASN A 275 -23.30 1.97 -99.36
C ASN A 275 -24.74 2.03 -99.91
N THR A 276 -25.76 1.93 -99.05
CA THR A 276 -27.17 2.04 -99.45
C THR A 276 -27.82 3.21 -98.70
N LYS A 277 -28.58 4.07 -99.40
CA LYS A 277 -29.29 5.24 -98.82
C LYS A 277 -30.39 4.88 -97.79
N ARG A 278 -30.48 3.62 -97.38
CA ARG A 278 -31.26 3.12 -96.24
C ARG A 278 -30.37 2.15 -95.46
N GLU A 279 -30.22 2.40 -94.17
CA GLU A 279 -29.60 1.47 -93.23
C GLU A 279 -30.62 0.36 -92.94
N GLN A 280 -30.28 -0.88 -93.28
CA GLN A 280 -31.03 -2.07 -92.85
C GLN A 280 -30.14 -2.83 -91.88
N ALA A 281 -30.61 -2.97 -90.65
CA ALA A 281 -30.00 -3.80 -89.62
C ALA A 281 -30.37 -5.25 -89.91
N ILE A 282 -29.39 -6.07 -90.25
CA ILE A 282 -29.59 -7.49 -90.55
C ILE A 282 -28.82 -8.31 -89.51
N GLU A 283 -29.47 -9.28 -88.88
CA GLU A 283 -28.78 -10.27 -88.05
C GLU A 283 -27.96 -11.18 -88.97
N ALA A 284 -26.66 -11.32 -88.68
CA ALA A 284 -25.73 -12.05 -89.51
C ALA A 284 -24.76 -12.88 -88.65
N SER A 285 -24.19 -13.90 -89.29
CA SER A 285 -23.15 -14.76 -88.70
C SER A 285 -21.81 -14.50 -89.39
N LEU A 286 -20.74 -14.40 -88.59
CA LEU A 286 -19.35 -14.23 -89.08
C LEU A 286 -18.68 -15.59 -89.05
N LEU A 287 -18.28 -16.03 -90.24
CA LEU A 287 -17.57 -17.27 -90.43
C LEU A 287 -16.19 -16.96 -90.95
N ILE A 288 -15.19 -17.60 -90.37
CA ILE A 288 -13.83 -17.56 -90.91
C ILE A 288 -13.57 -18.89 -91.59
N ASN A 289 -13.32 -18.81 -92.90
CA ASN A 289 -13.11 -19.98 -93.73
C ASN A 289 -11.70 -19.92 -94.34
N LYS A 290 -10.90 -20.98 -94.11
CA LYS A 290 -9.63 -21.17 -94.79
C LYS A 290 -9.83 -22.08 -96.00
N ASN A 291 -9.62 -21.56 -97.20
CA ASN A 291 -9.74 -22.37 -98.42
C ASN A 291 -8.62 -23.43 -98.44
N PRO A 292 -8.95 -24.74 -98.44
CA PRO A 292 -7.96 -25.81 -98.33
C PRO A 292 -7.00 -25.88 -99.52
N GLY A 293 -7.41 -25.48 -100.73
CA GLY A 293 -6.55 -25.51 -101.92
C GLY A 293 -5.57 -24.32 -102.04
N THR A 294 -5.88 -23.18 -101.42
CA THR A 294 -5.07 -21.94 -101.58
C THR A 294 -4.46 -21.42 -100.28
N GLN A 295 -4.78 -22.05 -99.13
CA GLN A 295 -4.42 -21.60 -97.77
C GLN A 295 -4.86 -20.15 -97.44
N LYS A 296 -5.73 -19.56 -98.27
CA LYS A 296 -6.24 -18.20 -98.10
C LYS A 296 -7.35 -18.20 -97.04
N ILE A 297 -7.30 -17.22 -96.13
CA ILE A 297 -8.27 -17.06 -95.06
C ILE A 297 -9.27 -15.97 -95.46
N PHE A 298 -10.55 -16.31 -95.47
CA PHE A 298 -11.64 -15.42 -95.81
C PHE A 298 -12.53 -15.19 -94.60
N ILE A 299 -12.98 -13.94 -94.49
CA ILE A 299 -14.07 -13.56 -93.62
C ILE A 299 -15.33 -13.61 -94.47
N LEU A 300 -16.28 -14.43 -94.03
CA LEU A 300 -17.60 -14.59 -94.61
C LEU A 300 -18.64 -14.01 -93.64
N ILE A 301 -19.56 -13.22 -94.16
CA ILE A 301 -20.71 -12.72 -93.42
C ILE A 301 -21.94 -13.26 -94.13
N LYS A 302 -22.77 -14.01 -93.41
CA LYS A 302 -23.99 -14.61 -93.92
C LYS A 302 -25.22 -14.04 -93.21
N GLU A 303 -26.28 -13.82 -93.96
CA GLU A 303 -27.57 -13.36 -93.46
C GLU A 303 -28.22 -14.43 -92.58
N GLY A 304 -28.68 -14.01 -91.40
CA GLY A 304 -29.32 -14.85 -90.42
C GLY A 304 -28.36 -15.54 -89.46
N VAL A 305 -28.98 -16.44 -88.73
CA VAL A 305 -28.56 -16.95 -87.42
C VAL A 305 -27.66 -18.19 -87.55
N ASN A 306 -27.61 -18.78 -88.75
CA ASN A 306 -27.03 -20.09 -89.04
C ASN A 306 -26.09 -20.06 -90.27
N GLU A 307 -25.22 -21.05 -90.37
CA GLU A 307 -24.18 -21.15 -91.42
C GLU A 307 -24.72 -21.35 -92.84
N PHE A 308 -26.02 -21.55 -92.99
CA PHE A 308 -26.72 -21.76 -94.27
C PHE A 308 -27.33 -20.48 -94.85
N GLY A 309 -27.14 -19.34 -94.19
CA GLY A 309 -27.57 -18.03 -94.65
C GLY A 309 -27.03 -17.61 -96.02
N ARG A 310 -27.69 -16.64 -96.66
CA ARG A 310 -27.20 -16.01 -97.90
C ARG A 310 -25.88 -15.28 -97.62
N GLU A 311 -24.86 -15.50 -98.45
CA GLU A 311 -23.59 -14.76 -98.32
C GLU A 311 -23.80 -13.28 -98.63
N ILE A 312 -23.57 -12.42 -97.64
CA ILE A 312 -23.68 -10.97 -97.78
C ILE A 312 -22.31 -10.37 -98.12
N CYS A 313 -21.23 -10.89 -97.54
CA CYS A 313 -19.89 -10.42 -97.79
C CYS A 313 -18.87 -11.55 -97.68
N LYS A 314 -17.92 -11.58 -98.62
CA LYS A 314 -16.73 -12.43 -98.57
C LYS A 314 -15.52 -11.61 -98.92
N LYS A 315 -14.63 -11.42 -97.95
CA LYS A 315 -13.38 -10.69 -98.13
C LYS A 315 -12.22 -11.50 -97.59
N HIS A 316 -11.11 -11.49 -98.31
CA HIS A 316 -9.88 -12.07 -97.79
C HIS A 316 -9.42 -11.30 -96.56
N ILE A 317 -8.91 -11.97 -95.53
CA ILE A 317 -8.55 -11.30 -94.27
C ILE A 317 -7.47 -10.22 -94.44
N SER A 318 -6.58 -10.39 -95.42
CA SER A 318 -5.56 -9.37 -95.78
C SER A 318 -6.14 -8.10 -96.41
N ASN A 319 -7.43 -8.10 -96.75
CA ASN A 319 -8.12 -6.92 -97.27
C ASN A 319 -8.68 -6.06 -96.15
N ILE A 320 -8.64 -6.50 -94.90
CA ILE A 320 -8.89 -5.61 -93.76
C ILE A 320 -7.73 -4.62 -93.69
N ALA A 321 -8.07 -3.33 -93.71
CA ALA A 321 -7.13 -2.24 -93.49
C ALA A 321 -7.03 -1.92 -92.00
N GLU A 322 -8.17 -1.84 -91.32
CA GLU A 322 -8.25 -1.41 -89.93
C GLU A 322 -9.55 -1.91 -89.28
N ILE A 323 -9.52 -2.14 -87.96
CA ILE A 323 -10.70 -2.41 -87.14
C ILE A 323 -10.77 -1.32 -86.08
N LYS A 324 -11.89 -0.59 -86.00
CA LYS A 324 -12.09 0.49 -85.02
C LYS A 324 -13.24 0.17 -84.09
N ILE A 325 -13.01 0.35 -82.80
CA ILE A 325 -14.08 0.35 -81.80
C ILE A 325 -14.78 1.72 -81.87
N THR A 326 -16.11 1.71 -81.94
CA THR A 326 -16.93 2.92 -82.01
C THR A 326 -17.61 3.17 -80.67
N ARG A 327 -17.71 4.44 -80.25
CA ARG A 327 -18.41 4.84 -79.01
C ARG A 327 -19.88 5.22 -79.26
N ASN A 328 -20.45 4.76 -80.36
CA ASN A 328 -21.80 5.15 -80.78
C ASN A 328 -22.81 4.11 -80.27
N SER A 329 -23.98 4.53 -79.78
CA SER A 329 -24.87 3.68 -78.97
C SER A 329 -25.39 2.40 -79.64
N ASN A 330 -25.35 2.33 -80.97
CA ASN A 330 -25.93 1.23 -81.75
C ASN A 330 -24.88 0.43 -82.56
N VAL A 331 -23.59 0.79 -82.44
CA VAL A 331 -22.49 0.10 -83.15
C VAL A 331 -21.29 -0.02 -82.22
N ASP A 332 -20.87 -1.26 -81.98
CA ASP A 332 -19.78 -1.58 -81.07
C ASP A 332 -18.41 -1.48 -81.74
N PHE A 333 -18.31 -1.90 -83.00
CA PHE A 333 -17.08 -1.79 -83.78
C PHE A 333 -17.35 -1.79 -85.28
N LYS A 334 -16.36 -1.36 -86.06
CA LYS A 334 -16.40 -1.42 -87.52
C LYS A 334 -15.13 -1.99 -88.12
N ILE A 335 -15.30 -2.73 -89.21
CA ILE A 335 -14.20 -3.25 -90.02
C ILE A 335 -14.10 -2.40 -91.28
N ILE A 336 -12.92 -1.84 -91.51
CA ILE A 336 -12.59 -1.03 -92.69
C ILE A 336 -11.73 -1.89 -93.62
N PHE A 337 -12.20 -2.09 -94.84
CA PHE A 337 -11.45 -2.80 -95.86
C PHE A 337 -10.60 -1.83 -96.71
N LYS A 338 -9.58 -2.37 -97.39
CA LYS A 338 -8.67 -1.60 -98.26
C LYS A 338 -9.35 -0.91 -99.44
N ASP A 339 -10.49 -1.42 -99.88
CA ASP A 339 -11.34 -0.79 -100.90
C ASP A 339 -12.22 0.34 -100.34
N LYS A 340 -11.98 0.75 -99.08
CA LYS A 340 -12.71 1.76 -98.30
C LYS A 340 -14.16 1.36 -97.96
N SER A 341 -14.59 0.14 -98.28
CA SER A 341 -15.87 -0.36 -97.77
C SER A 341 -15.82 -0.55 -96.25
N GLN A 342 -16.93 -0.24 -95.58
CA GLN A 342 -17.04 -0.32 -94.12
C GLN A 342 -18.24 -1.19 -93.74
N LEU A 343 -18.02 -2.06 -92.76
CA LEU A 343 -19.07 -2.84 -92.12
C LEU A 343 -19.13 -2.50 -90.64
N PHE A 344 -20.32 -2.21 -90.15
CA PHE A 344 -20.59 -1.84 -88.78
C PHE A 344 -21.23 -3.03 -88.07
N PHE A 345 -20.77 -3.33 -86.87
CA PHE A 345 -21.16 -4.50 -86.10
C PHE A 345 -21.62 -4.10 -84.70
N SER A 346 -22.67 -4.74 -84.20
CA SER A 346 -23.06 -4.72 -82.78
C SER A 346 -23.14 -6.13 -82.22
N SER A 347 -22.41 -6.37 -81.12
CA SER A 347 -22.29 -7.66 -80.45
C SER A 347 -21.78 -7.52 -79.02
N GLU A 348 -22.42 -8.24 -78.08
CA GLU A 348 -21.95 -8.38 -76.70
C GLU A 348 -20.56 -9.03 -76.58
N LYS A 349 -20.12 -9.75 -77.63
CA LYS A 349 -18.82 -10.44 -77.68
C LYS A 349 -17.75 -9.66 -78.44
N ARG A 350 -17.90 -8.33 -78.57
CA ARG A 350 -17.01 -7.43 -79.32
C ARG A 350 -15.52 -7.74 -79.12
N ASP A 351 -15.05 -7.75 -77.87
CA ASP A 351 -13.62 -7.82 -77.57
C ASP A 351 -13.00 -9.17 -77.97
N SER A 352 -13.75 -10.26 -77.77
CA SER A 352 -13.34 -11.60 -78.20
C SER A 352 -13.28 -11.70 -79.73
N ILE A 353 -14.27 -11.15 -80.44
CA ILE A 353 -14.31 -11.16 -81.92
C ILE A 353 -13.14 -10.36 -82.50
N ILE A 354 -12.90 -9.15 -81.98
CA ILE A 354 -11.78 -8.30 -82.40
C ILE A 354 -10.44 -8.99 -82.16
N SER A 355 -10.26 -9.59 -80.99
CA SER A 355 -9.04 -10.33 -80.63
C SER A 355 -8.77 -11.48 -81.61
N ILE A 356 -9.80 -12.27 -81.94
CA ILE A 356 -9.68 -13.38 -82.90
C ILE A 356 -9.32 -12.88 -84.30
N ILE A 357 -9.96 -11.80 -84.79
CA ILE A 357 -9.64 -11.25 -86.12
C ILE A 357 -8.20 -10.73 -86.16
N HIS A 358 -7.73 -10.05 -85.10
CA HIS A 358 -6.35 -9.58 -85.00
C HIS A 358 -5.34 -10.72 -84.98
N GLU A 359 -5.58 -11.77 -84.19
CA GLU A 359 -4.72 -12.96 -84.15
C GLU A 359 -4.59 -13.59 -85.54
N LEU A 360 -5.70 -13.69 -86.28
CA LEU A 360 -5.70 -14.27 -87.62
C LEU A 360 -5.01 -13.38 -88.66
N ILE A 361 -5.15 -12.06 -88.58
CA ILE A 361 -4.36 -11.12 -89.40
C ILE A 361 -2.87 -11.38 -89.14
N GLN A 362 -2.45 -11.45 -87.88
CA GLN A 362 -1.06 -11.71 -87.49
C GLN A 362 -0.54 -13.04 -88.03
N MET A 363 -1.32 -14.13 -87.90
CA MET A 363 -0.99 -15.44 -88.45
C MET A 363 -0.76 -15.40 -89.97
N THR A 364 -1.53 -14.60 -90.72
CA THR A 364 -1.31 -14.45 -92.17
C THR A 364 -0.07 -13.64 -92.53
N VAL A 365 0.32 -12.67 -91.70
CA VAL A 365 1.57 -11.90 -91.87
C VAL A 365 2.78 -12.80 -91.62
N ASP A 366 2.74 -13.60 -90.56
CA ASP A 366 3.84 -14.49 -90.19
C ASP A 366 4.03 -15.64 -91.18
N HIS A 367 2.93 -16.14 -91.78
CA HIS A 367 3.01 -17.11 -92.88
C HIS A 367 3.65 -16.54 -94.16
N LYS A 368 3.49 -15.23 -94.44
CA LYS A 368 4.17 -14.58 -95.58
C LYS A 368 5.66 -14.37 -95.33
N LYS A 369 6.05 -14.08 -94.08
CA LYS A 369 7.46 -13.95 -93.68
C LYS A 369 8.23 -15.28 -93.73
N LYS A 370 7.55 -16.42 -93.58
CA LYS A 370 8.15 -17.76 -93.69
C LYS A 370 8.25 -18.32 -95.12
N LYS A 371 7.66 -17.66 -96.13
CA LYS A 371 7.70 -18.07 -97.56
C LYS A 371 8.56 -17.15 -98.44
N LYS A 372 9.12 -16.08 -97.88
CA LYS A 372 10.29 -15.38 -98.42
C LYS A 372 11.51 -15.90 -97.69
#